data_AF-A0A959BMK3-F1
#
_entry.id   AF-A0A959BMK3-F1
#
_cell.length_a   1.000
_cell.length_b   1.000
_cell.length_c   1.000
_cell.angle_alpha   90.00
_cell.angle_beta   90.00
_cell.angle_gamma   90.00
#
_symmetry.space_group_name_H-M   'P 1'
#
loop_
_entity.id
_entity.type
_entity.pdbx_description
1 polymer ?
#
loop_
_entity_poly.entity_id
_entity_poly.type
_entity_poly.pdbx_seq_one_letter_code
_entity_poly.pdbx_strand_id
1 'polypeptide(L)'
;MYYAMQLFFGNGGGPCYIVSVGLQTDGGAINVNDLIGLNGGLGALKKKDEPTLILFPDATKLASDADFYDAYKQALLQCQDLGDRFTIIDLYDDVTPPTTQYDDFRDGIGSNNLKYGAAYTPWLKTTLTYSYHDGTVTFEDASNTIIIDGKVMADLKAVLQTEEILGSVNKAIADVNATSDDTVATSGIAKAAQLALSAANVVIAAESISPSTYQSGGGDDTTDALNAANAALATATAATDVVSSQAATAAVQAAATMARDIALGAAGLTAGSDVSDLQDYFTDAFEASVRELISKQRLTMPPSSAIAGVYATVDDTRGVWKAPANVSLNMVSAPVVKITNAEQDGLNADPSGKSINAIRTFTGKGILVWGARTLAGNDNEWRYINVRRFFNMAEESIKKATEAFVFEPNDANTWVKVRAMIENFLVLQWRAGALAGATPEEAFYVRVGLGTTMTAIDILEGRMNVEIGMAVVRPAEFIILKFSHKMQES
;
A
#
# COMPACT_ATOMS: atom_id res chain seq x y z
N MET A 1 -1.02 2.36 -1.35
CA MET A 1 -0.84 1.21 -2.27
C MET A 1 0.52 0.52 -2.21
N TYR A 2 1.67 1.19 -2.44
CA TYR A 2 2.99 0.52 -2.52
C TYR A 2 3.29 -0.40 -1.31
N TYR A 3 3.20 0.13 -0.08
CA TYR A 3 3.44 -0.65 1.13
C TYR A 3 2.39 -1.75 1.38
N ALA A 4 1.16 -1.54 0.91
CA ALA A 4 0.09 -2.53 1.01
C ALA A 4 0.42 -3.77 0.17
N MET A 5 0.98 -3.57 -1.02
CA MET A 5 1.49 -4.67 -1.85
C MET A 5 2.65 -5.42 -1.19
N GLN A 6 3.56 -4.71 -0.52
CA GLN A 6 4.63 -5.36 0.24
C GLN A 6 4.07 -6.22 1.39
N LEU A 7 3.07 -5.72 2.13
CA LEU A 7 2.38 -6.51 3.16
C LEU A 7 1.67 -7.74 2.58
N PHE A 8 0.99 -7.59 1.44
CA PHE A 8 0.30 -8.69 0.77
C PHE A 8 1.27 -9.81 0.37
N PHE A 9 2.32 -9.50 -0.39
CA PHE A 9 3.30 -10.49 -0.80
C PHE A 9 4.14 -11.03 0.37
N GLY A 10 4.47 -10.19 1.36
CA GLY A 10 5.18 -10.61 2.58
C GLY A 10 4.41 -11.63 3.42
N ASN A 11 3.08 -11.68 3.28
CA ASN A 11 2.21 -12.65 3.95
C ASN A 11 1.75 -13.79 3.01
N GLY A 12 2.43 -13.99 1.87
CA GLY A 12 2.18 -15.09 0.93
C GLY A 12 1.08 -14.82 -0.10
N GLY A 13 0.90 -13.54 -0.45
CA GLY A 13 0.06 -13.14 -1.58
C GLY A 13 0.47 -13.80 -2.90
N GLY A 14 -0.52 -14.07 -3.74
CA GLY A 14 -0.36 -14.65 -5.08
C GLY A 14 -0.66 -13.65 -6.20
N PRO A 15 -1.05 -14.12 -7.40
CA PRO A 15 -1.51 -13.25 -8.48
C PRO A 15 -2.63 -12.32 -8.02
N CYS A 16 -2.54 -11.04 -8.37
CA CYS A 16 -3.52 -10.04 -7.97
C CYS A 16 -3.82 -9.07 -9.11
N TYR A 17 -5.04 -8.53 -9.09
CA TYR A 17 -5.45 -7.45 -9.96
C TYR A 17 -5.35 -6.13 -9.21
N ILE A 18 -4.73 -5.12 -9.84
CA ILE A 18 -4.69 -3.76 -9.32
C ILE A 18 -5.61 -2.92 -10.20
N VAL A 19 -6.67 -2.40 -9.61
CA VAL A 19 -7.60 -1.48 -10.28
C VAL A 19 -7.33 -0.08 -9.76
N SER A 20 -6.69 0.75 -10.58
CA SER A 20 -6.51 2.16 -10.28
C SER A 20 -7.84 2.89 -10.44
N VAL A 21 -8.22 3.67 -9.42
CA VAL A 21 -9.48 4.44 -9.37
C VAL A 21 -9.22 5.96 -9.45
N GLY A 22 -8.04 6.34 -9.92
CA GLY A 22 -7.59 7.73 -10.03
C GLY A 22 -6.23 7.98 -9.39
N LEU A 23 -5.65 9.14 -9.70
CA LEU A 23 -4.47 9.68 -9.04
C LEU A 23 -4.92 10.55 -7.87
N GLN A 24 -4.27 10.38 -6.72
CA GLN A 24 -4.37 11.33 -5.62
C GLN A 24 -3.62 12.61 -6.08
N THR A 25 -4.31 13.57 -6.69
CA THR A 25 -3.73 14.89 -6.94
C THR A 25 -3.55 15.59 -5.60
N ASP A 26 -2.41 16.26 -5.39
CA ASP A 26 -2.04 16.92 -4.13
C ASP A 26 -3.23 17.63 -3.45
N GLY A 27 -3.75 17.01 -2.40
CA GLY A 27 -4.85 17.55 -1.57
C GLY A 27 -6.30 17.30 -2.03
N GLY A 28 -6.54 16.62 -3.15
CA GLY A 28 -7.89 16.31 -3.65
C GLY A 28 -8.47 15.01 -3.05
N ALA A 29 -9.69 15.07 -2.50
CA ALA A 29 -10.44 13.90 -2.06
C ALA A 29 -10.85 13.00 -3.25
N ILE A 30 -10.76 11.68 -3.08
CA ILE A 30 -11.28 10.71 -4.07
C ILE A 30 -12.82 10.71 -3.98
N ASN A 31 -13.51 11.06 -5.07
CA ASN A 31 -14.97 11.01 -5.13
C ASN A 31 -15.44 9.59 -5.50
N VAL A 32 -16.24 8.96 -4.63
CA VAL A 32 -16.78 7.60 -4.82
C VAL A 32 -17.78 7.49 -5.97
N ASN A 33 -18.41 8.60 -6.36
CA ASN A 33 -19.49 8.64 -7.35
C ASN A 33 -19.00 8.90 -8.79
N ASP A 34 -17.72 9.19 -8.99
CA ASP A 34 -17.19 9.39 -10.34
C ASP A 34 -17.08 8.07 -11.12
N LEU A 35 -17.37 8.12 -12.43
CA LEU A 35 -17.25 6.99 -13.36
C LEU A 35 -15.82 6.42 -13.48
N ILE A 36 -14.81 7.22 -13.12
CA ILE A 36 -13.39 6.82 -13.00
C ILE A 36 -13.04 6.37 -11.56
N GLY A 37 -13.86 6.76 -10.58
CA GLY A 37 -13.66 6.51 -9.15
C GLY A 37 -13.97 5.07 -8.72
N LEU A 38 -14.23 4.89 -7.42
CA LEU A 38 -14.25 3.58 -6.77
C LEU A 38 -15.33 2.63 -7.32
N ASN A 39 -16.52 3.15 -7.62
CA ASN A 39 -17.59 2.40 -8.27
C ASN A 39 -17.25 2.04 -9.74
N GLY A 40 -16.55 2.92 -10.44
CA GLY A 40 -15.97 2.62 -11.76
C GLY A 40 -14.98 1.47 -11.70
N GLY A 41 -14.12 1.47 -10.67
CA GLY A 41 -13.17 0.38 -10.40
C GLY A 41 -13.85 -0.97 -10.13
N LEU A 42 -14.89 -0.97 -9.28
CA LEU A 42 -15.71 -2.16 -9.04
C LEU A 42 -16.41 -2.66 -10.31
N GLY A 43 -16.94 -1.75 -11.13
CA GLY A 43 -17.53 -2.07 -12.43
C GLY A 43 -16.52 -2.66 -13.43
N ALA A 44 -15.27 -2.20 -13.41
CA ALA A 44 -14.18 -2.79 -14.20
C ALA A 44 -13.80 -4.18 -13.68
N LEU A 45 -13.70 -4.34 -12.36
CA LEU A 45 -13.42 -5.63 -11.71
C LEU A 45 -14.51 -6.66 -12.02
N LYS A 46 -15.79 -6.25 -12.06
CA LYS A 46 -16.94 -7.13 -12.33
C LYS A 46 -16.80 -7.87 -13.66
N LYS A 47 -16.09 -7.30 -14.64
CA LYS A 47 -15.85 -7.88 -15.98
C LYS A 47 -14.76 -8.96 -16.00
N LYS A 48 -14.06 -9.18 -14.88
CA LYS A 48 -13.01 -10.19 -14.75
C LYS A 48 -13.51 -11.35 -13.89
N ASP A 49 -13.27 -12.56 -14.35
CA ASP A 49 -13.79 -13.81 -13.76
C ASP A 49 -12.85 -14.39 -12.68
N GLU A 50 -11.56 -14.07 -12.72
CA GLU A 50 -10.57 -14.60 -11.78
C GLU A 50 -10.57 -13.99 -10.35
N PRO A 51 -10.91 -12.70 -10.13
CA PRO A 51 -10.82 -12.11 -8.79
C PRO A 51 -11.83 -12.72 -7.81
N THR A 52 -11.34 -13.32 -6.73
CA THR A 52 -12.15 -13.92 -5.65
C THR A 52 -12.16 -13.10 -4.36
N LEU A 53 -11.19 -12.19 -4.18
CA LEU A 53 -11.10 -11.29 -3.04
C LEU A 53 -11.16 -9.83 -3.49
N ILE A 54 -11.90 -9.01 -2.74
CA ILE A 54 -11.96 -7.55 -2.91
C ILE A 54 -11.46 -6.90 -1.62
N LEU A 55 -10.62 -5.89 -1.75
CA LEU A 55 -10.18 -5.04 -0.64
C LEU A 55 -9.82 -3.65 -1.16
N PHE A 56 -9.83 -2.66 -0.27
CA PHE A 56 -9.47 -1.29 -0.59
C PHE A 56 -8.37 -0.78 0.35
N PRO A 57 -7.09 -1.05 0.05
CA PRO A 57 -5.98 -0.76 0.97
C PRO A 57 -5.81 0.71 1.35
N ASP A 58 -6.30 1.63 0.51
CA ASP A 58 -6.22 3.08 0.71
C ASP A 58 -7.60 3.72 0.99
N ALA A 59 -8.67 2.94 1.20
CA ALA A 59 -10.02 3.52 1.42
C ALA A 59 -10.09 4.38 2.68
N THR A 60 -9.23 4.17 3.66
CA THR A 60 -9.13 4.99 4.88
C THR A 60 -8.65 6.41 4.59
N LYS A 61 -8.19 6.70 3.37
CA LYS A 61 -7.85 8.04 2.89
C LYS A 61 -9.01 8.77 2.20
N LEU A 62 -10.19 8.16 2.14
CA LEU A 62 -11.40 8.83 1.66
C LEU A 62 -11.74 10.00 2.59
N ALA A 63 -12.40 11.03 2.04
CA ALA A 63 -12.66 12.27 2.80
C ALA A 63 -13.70 12.10 3.91
N SER A 64 -14.56 11.09 3.81
CA SER A 64 -15.56 10.76 4.82
C SER A 64 -15.63 9.26 5.09
N ASP A 65 -16.03 8.92 6.31
CA ASP A 65 -16.37 7.57 6.74
C ASP A 65 -17.60 7.02 5.99
N ALA A 66 -18.57 7.89 5.65
CA ALA A 66 -19.72 7.53 4.83
C ALA A 66 -19.30 6.97 3.46
N ASP A 67 -18.39 7.65 2.77
CA ASP A 67 -17.84 7.20 1.47
C ASP A 67 -17.09 5.87 1.61
N PHE A 68 -16.36 5.69 2.71
CA PHE A 68 -15.68 4.44 3.03
C PHE A 68 -16.67 3.28 3.20
N TYR A 69 -17.74 3.47 3.97
CA TYR A 69 -18.72 2.41 4.18
C TYR A 69 -19.54 2.12 2.91
N ASP A 70 -19.85 3.14 2.12
CA ASP A 70 -20.56 2.96 0.85
C ASP A 70 -19.74 2.15 -0.16
N ALA A 71 -18.42 2.36 -0.22
CA ALA A 71 -17.52 1.52 -1.00
C ALA A 71 -17.64 0.02 -0.66
N TYR A 72 -17.61 -0.30 0.64
CA TYR A 72 -17.71 -1.68 1.10
C TYR A 72 -19.12 -2.25 0.92
N LYS A 73 -20.18 -1.45 1.04
CA LYS A 73 -21.55 -1.89 0.69
C LYS A 73 -21.65 -2.28 -0.79
N GLN A 74 -21.03 -1.51 -1.69
CA GLN A 74 -21.01 -1.84 -3.13
C GLN A 74 -20.18 -3.10 -3.40
N ALA A 75 -19.05 -3.28 -2.71
CA ALA A 75 -18.27 -4.52 -2.79
C ALA A 75 -19.09 -5.73 -2.30
N LEU A 76 -19.81 -5.61 -1.18
CA LEU A 76 -20.69 -6.66 -0.66
C LEU A 76 -21.83 -7.00 -1.62
N LEU A 77 -22.43 -5.98 -2.25
CA LEU A 77 -23.44 -6.17 -3.28
C LEU A 77 -22.88 -6.93 -4.48
N GLN A 78 -21.69 -6.56 -4.96
CA GLN A 78 -21.04 -7.26 -6.06
C GLN A 78 -20.67 -8.71 -5.71
N CYS A 79 -20.26 -8.97 -4.48
CA CYS A 79 -20.03 -10.34 -4.00
C CYS A 79 -21.33 -11.17 -3.99
N GLN A 80 -22.45 -10.57 -3.59
CA GLN A 80 -23.76 -11.23 -3.62
C GLN A 80 -24.27 -11.45 -5.05
N ASP A 81 -24.04 -10.51 -5.97
CA ASP A 81 -24.47 -10.60 -7.37
C ASP A 81 -23.78 -11.73 -8.12
N LEU A 82 -22.46 -11.91 -7.90
CA LEU A 82 -21.69 -12.91 -8.63
C LEU A 82 -21.54 -14.25 -7.89
N GLY A 83 -21.57 -14.23 -6.55
CA GLY A 83 -21.49 -15.43 -5.71
C GLY A 83 -20.08 -16.04 -5.54
N ASP A 84 -19.11 -15.59 -6.31
CA ASP A 84 -17.72 -16.09 -6.33
C ASP A 84 -16.74 -15.22 -5.52
N ARG A 85 -17.11 -13.97 -5.21
CA ARG A 85 -16.24 -13.00 -4.51
C ARG A 85 -16.50 -12.90 -3.01
N PHE A 86 -15.49 -12.45 -2.28
CA PHE A 86 -15.54 -12.15 -0.85
C PHE A 86 -14.74 -10.87 -0.55
N THR A 87 -15.24 -10.00 0.34
CA THR A 87 -14.57 -8.73 0.65
C THR A 87 -13.89 -8.75 2.03
N ILE A 88 -12.67 -8.21 2.10
CA ILE A 88 -11.92 -8.03 3.35
C ILE A 88 -11.97 -6.55 3.70
N ILE A 89 -12.43 -6.26 4.91
CA ILE A 89 -12.81 -4.92 5.33
C ILE A 89 -11.91 -4.47 6.47
N ASP A 90 -11.35 -3.28 6.33
CA ASP A 90 -10.65 -2.59 7.42
C ASP A 90 -11.64 -1.78 8.26
N LEU A 91 -11.24 -1.35 9.45
CA LEU A 91 -11.95 -0.29 10.18
C LEU A 91 -11.44 1.08 9.69
N TYR A 92 -12.33 2.07 9.59
CA TYR A 92 -12.04 3.38 9.00
C TYR A 92 -10.92 4.14 9.70
N ASP A 93 -10.97 4.20 11.03
CA ASP A 93 -9.87 4.64 11.88
C ASP A 93 -9.85 3.74 13.12
N ASP A 94 -8.69 3.16 13.41
CA ASP A 94 -8.45 2.22 14.50
C ASP A 94 -7.05 2.44 15.10
N VAL A 95 -6.57 3.68 15.03
CA VAL A 95 -5.26 4.06 15.60
C VAL A 95 -5.34 4.50 17.05
N THR A 96 -6.52 4.90 17.50
CA THR A 96 -6.80 5.28 18.89
C THR A 96 -8.04 4.50 19.33
N PRO A 97 -8.00 3.76 20.46
CA PRO A 97 -9.18 3.06 20.93
C PRO A 97 -10.21 4.09 21.44
N PRO A 98 -11.44 4.04 20.92
CA PRO A 98 -12.59 3.94 21.83
C PRO A 98 -13.66 2.98 21.32
N THR A 99 -14.53 2.56 22.24
CA THR A 99 -15.68 1.67 21.99
C THR A 99 -16.64 2.16 20.89
N THR A 100 -16.64 3.45 20.54
CA THR A 100 -17.54 4.01 19.51
C THR A 100 -17.19 3.58 18.09
N GLN A 101 -15.90 3.37 17.77
CA GLN A 101 -15.48 3.02 16.39
C GLN A 101 -16.06 1.68 15.91
N TYR A 102 -16.22 0.72 16.82
CA TYR A 102 -16.83 -0.56 16.48
C TYR A 102 -18.32 -0.41 16.18
N ASP A 103 -19.01 0.47 16.91
CA ASP A 103 -20.43 0.76 16.68
C ASP A 103 -20.61 1.59 15.41
N ASP A 104 -19.75 2.58 15.16
CA ASP A 104 -19.71 3.36 13.92
C ASP A 104 -19.50 2.45 12.70
N PHE A 105 -18.59 1.47 12.80
CA PHE A 105 -18.41 0.45 11.75
C PHE A 105 -19.68 -0.36 11.52
N ARG A 106 -20.31 -0.83 12.61
CA ARG A 106 -21.51 -1.67 12.55
C ARG A 106 -22.68 -0.91 11.95
N ASP A 107 -22.89 0.34 12.34
CA ASP A 107 -23.95 1.18 11.81
C ASP A 107 -23.66 1.57 10.36
N GLY A 108 -22.41 1.96 10.09
CA GLY A 108 -21.92 2.37 8.79
C GLY A 108 -22.05 1.29 7.71
N ILE A 109 -21.67 0.04 7.99
CA ILE A 109 -21.67 -1.05 6.99
C ILE A 109 -23.09 -1.53 6.60
N GLY A 110 -24.10 -1.25 7.43
CA GLY A 110 -25.47 -1.72 7.20
C GLY A 110 -25.65 -3.21 7.47
N SER A 111 -26.76 -3.80 7.00
CA SER A 111 -27.16 -5.19 7.34
C SER A 111 -27.33 -6.12 6.13
N ASN A 112 -26.96 -5.65 4.94
CA ASN A 112 -27.13 -6.40 3.69
C ASN A 112 -25.87 -7.21 3.36
N ASN A 113 -26.06 -8.42 2.82
CA ASN A 113 -25.00 -9.25 2.23
C ASN A 113 -23.82 -9.58 3.17
N LEU A 114 -24.02 -9.50 4.48
CA LEU A 114 -22.98 -9.62 5.52
C LEU A 114 -22.16 -10.91 5.43
N LYS A 115 -22.75 -11.99 4.91
CA LYS A 115 -22.05 -13.27 4.73
C LYS A 115 -20.83 -13.18 3.80
N TYR A 116 -20.78 -12.20 2.89
CA TYR A 116 -19.71 -12.06 1.90
C TYR A 116 -18.54 -11.16 2.34
N GLY A 117 -18.54 -10.68 3.59
CA GLY A 117 -17.47 -9.82 4.11
C GLY A 117 -16.89 -10.31 5.42
N ALA A 118 -15.67 -9.89 5.72
CA ALA A 118 -15.07 -10.02 7.05
C ALA A 118 -14.29 -8.76 7.41
N ALA A 119 -14.52 -8.23 8.60
CA ALA A 119 -13.79 -7.09 9.13
C ALA A 119 -12.63 -7.52 10.03
N TYR A 120 -11.54 -6.76 10.00
CA TYR A 120 -10.33 -7.02 10.79
C TYR A 120 -9.85 -5.77 11.56
N THR A 121 -9.52 -5.97 12.84
CA THR A 121 -9.02 -4.96 13.77
C THR A 121 -7.85 -5.53 14.60
N PRO A 122 -6.88 -4.74 15.06
CA PRO A 122 -6.67 -3.34 14.75
C PRO A 122 -5.72 -3.12 13.59
N TRP A 123 -5.48 -1.85 13.26
CA TRP A 123 -4.40 -1.47 12.36
C TRP A 123 -3.04 -2.00 12.86
N LEU A 124 -2.09 -2.09 11.94
CA LEU A 124 -0.82 -2.78 12.13
C LEU A 124 0.34 -1.77 12.14
N LYS A 125 1.18 -1.83 13.17
CA LYS A 125 2.50 -1.18 13.17
C LYS A 125 3.45 -2.08 12.40
N THR A 126 3.81 -1.68 11.19
CA THR A 126 4.65 -2.49 10.31
C THR A 126 6.12 -2.40 10.69
N THR A 127 6.94 -3.33 10.19
CA THR A 127 8.40 -3.21 10.19
C THR A 127 8.93 -2.56 8.91
N LEU A 128 8.04 -2.06 8.05
CA LEU A 128 8.40 -1.41 6.79
C LEU A 128 8.99 -0.03 7.08
N THR A 129 10.10 0.28 6.42
CA THR A 129 10.74 1.59 6.47
C THR A 129 10.06 2.52 5.47
N TYR A 130 9.79 3.75 5.91
CA TYR A 130 9.28 4.78 5.02
C TYR A 130 10.32 5.08 3.91
N SER A 131 9.92 4.86 2.67
CA SER A 131 10.63 5.28 1.47
C SER A 131 10.35 6.75 1.20
N TYR A 132 11.42 7.51 0.99
CA TYR A 132 11.40 8.94 0.68
C TYR A 132 12.40 9.24 -0.44
N HIS A 133 12.20 10.37 -1.10
CA HIS A 133 13.20 10.95 -2.00
C HIS A 133 13.88 12.10 -1.29
N ASP A 134 15.21 12.20 -1.36
CA ASP A 134 15.97 13.26 -0.67
C ASP A 134 15.47 14.68 -1.04
N GLY A 135 15.07 14.89 -2.29
CA GLY A 135 14.49 16.15 -2.78
C GLY A 135 13.09 16.49 -2.26
N THR A 136 12.44 15.59 -1.51
CA THR A 136 11.11 15.82 -0.91
C THR A 136 11.17 16.09 0.59
N VAL A 137 12.37 16.05 1.19
CA VAL A 137 12.56 16.30 2.62
C VAL A 137 12.59 17.80 2.86
N THR A 138 11.57 18.31 3.55
CA THR A 138 11.48 19.72 3.96
C THR A 138 11.93 19.92 5.40
N PHE A 139 12.46 21.11 5.69
CA PHE A 139 12.87 21.53 7.02
C PHE A 139 12.06 22.75 7.46
N GLU A 140 11.67 22.77 8.73
CA GLU A 140 10.98 23.87 9.41
C GLU A 140 11.70 24.16 10.74
N ASP A 141 12.12 25.40 10.98
CA ASP A 141 12.69 25.83 12.28
C ASP A 141 11.59 26.24 13.27
N ALA A 142 11.83 25.97 14.57
CA ALA A 142 10.98 26.36 15.69
C ALA A 142 11.36 27.71 16.34
N SER A 143 12.51 28.31 15.98
CA SER A 143 13.18 29.34 16.80
C SER A 143 13.26 30.74 16.17
N ASN A 144 12.74 30.94 14.96
CA ASN A 144 12.52 32.27 14.34
C ASN A 144 13.77 33.17 14.21
N THR A 145 14.97 32.60 14.27
CA THR A 145 16.24 33.34 14.18
C THR A 145 16.90 33.13 12.80
N ILE A 146 16.61 32.00 12.14
CA ILE A 146 16.88 31.75 10.72
C ILE A 146 15.58 31.20 10.12
N ILE A 147 15.05 31.82 9.06
CA ILE A 147 13.82 31.37 8.40
C ILE A 147 14.20 30.24 7.41
N ILE A 148 14.30 29.02 7.92
CA ILE A 148 14.43 27.81 7.09
C ILE A 148 13.07 27.12 7.13
N ASP A 149 12.12 27.68 6.40
CA ASP A 149 10.80 27.08 6.16
C ASP A 149 10.70 26.73 4.67
N GLY A 150 10.11 25.57 4.38
CA GLY A 150 9.85 25.11 3.01
C GLY A 150 11.09 24.82 2.17
N LYS A 151 12.27 24.62 2.77
CA LYS A 151 13.52 24.32 2.04
C LYS A 151 13.74 22.83 1.89
N VAL A 152 14.20 22.40 0.71
CA VAL A 152 14.57 21.00 0.46
C VAL A 152 16.06 20.76 0.68
N MET A 153 16.42 19.54 1.07
CA MET A 153 17.82 19.14 1.28
C MET A 153 18.70 19.38 0.03
N ALA A 154 18.15 19.19 -1.16
CA ALA A 154 18.87 19.33 -2.42
C ALA A 154 19.35 20.78 -2.66
N ASP A 155 18.46 21.76 -2.46
CA ASP A 155 18.76 23.17 -2.68
C ASP A 155 19.79 23.69 -1.66
N LEU A 156 19.67 23.29 -0.39
CA LEU A 156 20.64 23.65 0.64
C LEU A 156 22.03 23.06 0.35
N LYS A 157 22.11 21.83 -0.17
CA LYS A 157 23.38 21.25 -0.62
C LYS A 157 23.98 22.01 -1.79
N ALA A 158 23.17 22.45 -2.74
CA ALA A 158 23.64 23.24 -3.87
C ALA A 158 24.24 24.57 -3.40
N VAL A 159 23.63 25.24 -2.40
CA VAL A 159 24.19 26.44 -1.77
C VAL A 159 25.55 26.15 -1.13
N LEU A 160 25.65 25.11 -0.29
CA LEU A 160 26.91 24.78 0.39
C LEU A 160 28.04 24.45 -0.60
N GLN A 161 27.74 23.67 -1.64
CA GLN A 161 28.71 23.29 -2.67
C GLN A 161 29.15 24.50 -3.51
N THR A 162 28.22 25.38 -3.92
CA THR A 162 28.55 26.57 -4.69
C THR A 162 29.39 27.56 -3.89
N GLU A 163 29.17 27.67 -2.57
CA GLU A 163 29.99 28.49 -1.66
C GLU A 163 31.42 27.96 -1.51
N GLU A 164 31.59 26.65 -1.33
CA GLU A 164 32.93 26.02 -1.27
C GLU A 164 33.70 26.23 -2.59
N ILE A 165 33.00 26.07 -3.71
CA ILE A 165 33.57 26.30 -5.04
C ILE A 165 33.94 27.78 -5.21
N LEU A 166 33.08 28.72 -4.79
CA LEU A 166 33.39 30.16 -4.85
C LEU A 166 34.61 30.52 -4.00
N GLY A 167 34.77 29.94 -2.81
CA GLY A 167 35.97 30.08 -2.00
C GLY A 167 37.24 29.62 -2.74
N SER A 168 37.15 28.49 -3.45
CA SER A 168 38.24 27.98 -4.29
C SER A 168 38.53 28.86 -5.51
N VAL A 169 37.50 29.43 -6.14
CA VAL A 169 37.63 30.42 -7.23
C VAL A 169 38.35 31.67 -6.73
N ASN A 170 37.91 32.23 -5.59
CA ASN A 170 38.51 33.43 -5.00
C ASN A 170 39.99 33.23 -4.65
N LYS A 171 40.35 32.05 -4.13
CA LYS A 171 41.74 31.69 -3.86
C LYS A 171 42.57 31.60 -5.15
N ALA A 172 42.05 30.93 -6.18
CA ALA A 172 42.74 30.83 -7.47
C ALA A 172 42.95 32.20 -8.12
N ILE A 173 41.94 33.10 -8.04
CA ILE A 173 42.06 34.49 -8.52
C ILE A 173 43.11 35.26 -7.72
N ALA A 174 43.17 35.09 -6.39
CA ALA A 174 44.18 35.73 -5.56
C ALA A 174 45.60 35.28 -5.95
N ASP A 175 45.81 33.98 -6.21
CA ASP A 175 47.09 33.44 -6.68
C ASP A 175 47.48 34.01 -8.06
N VAL A 176 46.52 34.14 -8.99
CA VAL A 176 46.72 34.78 -10.31
C VAL A 176 47.11 36.25 -10.17
N ASN A 177 46.50 36.98 -9.24
CA ASN A 177 46.81 38.39 -9.00
C ASN A 177 48.15 38.60 -8.27
N ALA A 178 48.62 37.59 -7.52
CA ALA A 178 49.87 37.65 -6.76
C ALA A 178 51.09 37.20 -7.57
N THR A 179 50.91 36.45 -8.66
CA THR A 179 52.00 35.96 -9.49
C THR A 179 52.45 36.97 -10.55
N SER A 180 53.73 36.85 -10.95
CA SER A 180 54.31 37.54 -12.11
C SER A 180 54.77 36.55 -13.21
N ASP A 181 54.49 35.25 -13.03
CA ASP A 181 54.81 34.19 -13.98
C ASP A 181 53.61 33.94 -14.91
N ASP A 182 53.80 34.16 -16.21
CA ASP A 182 52.78 33.98 -17.24
C ASP A 182 52.21 32.55 -17.28
N THR A 183 53.04 31.53 -17.02
CA THR A 183 52.62 30.12 -17.04
C THR A 183 51.72 29.82 -15.84
N VAL A 184 52.05 30.38 -14.68
CA VAL A 184 51.26 30.22 -13.45
C VAL A 184 49.95 31.00 -13.55
N ALA A 185 49.97 32.22 -14.12
CA ALA A 185 48.78 33.04 -14.29
C ALA A 185 47.76 32.42 -15.25
N THR A 186 48.24 31.98 -16.43
CA THR A 186 47.38 31.38 -17.48
C THR A 186 46.78 30.05 -17.03
N SER A 187 47.57 29.18 -16.37
CA SER A 187 47.05 27.93 -15.80
C SER A 187 46.11 28.17 -14.61
N GLY A 188 46.41 29.16 -13.76
CA GLY A 188 45.58 29.53 -12.61
C GLY A 188 44.21 30.07 -13.01
N ILE A 189 44.15 30.97 -14.00
CA ILE A 189 42.88 31.55 -14.46
C ILE A 189 42.00 30.52 -15.18
N ALA A 190 42.61 29.63 -15.97
CA ALA A 190 41.89 28.53 -16.61
C ALA A 190 41.27 27.59 -15.57
N LYS A 191 42.01 27.27 -14.49
CA LYS A 191 41.48 26.47 -13.37
C LYS A 191 40.36 27.19 -12.63
N ALA A 192 40.50 28.49 -12.38
CA ALA A 192 39.44 29.29 -11.74
C ALA A 192 38.15 29.30 -12.59
N ALA A 193 38.27 29.41 -13.91
CA ALA A 193 37.13 29.37 -14.81
C ALA A 193 36.45 27.98 -14.88
N GLN A 194 37.23 26.89 -14.83
CA GLN A 194 36.68 25.54 -14.73
C GLN A 194 35.93 25.32 -13.41
N LEU A 195 36.42 25.88 -12.30
CA LEU A 195 35.71 25.86 -11.02
C LEU A 195 34.39 26.65 -11.10
N ALA A 196 34.38 27.84 -11.72
CA ALA A 196 33.15 28.60 -11.94
C ALA A 196 32.11 27.81 -12.77
N LEU A 197 32.57 27.08 -13.81
CA LEU A 197 31.71 26.18 -14.59
C LEU A 197 31.16 25.02 -13.74
N SER A 198 31.97 24.46 -12.83
CA SER A 198 31.49 23.43 -11.92
C SER A 198 30.39 23.94 -10.97
N ALA A 199 30.48 25.20 -10.51
CA ALA A 199 29.41 25.81 -9.71
C ALA A 199 28.10 25.93 -10.49
N ALA A 200 28.13 26.35 -11.76
CA ALA A 200 26.92 26.43 -12.60
C ALA A 200 26.26 25.05 -12.79
N ASN A 201 27.06 23.99 -12.98
CA ASN A 201 26.54 22.63 -13.14
C ASN A 201 25.89 22.06 -11.87
N VAL A 202 26.35 22.48 -10.67
CA VAL A 202 25.73 22.08 -9.39
C VAL A 202 24.29 22.58 -9.30
N VAL A 203 24.05 23.83 -9.69
CA VAL A 203 22.72 24.45 -9.65
C VAL A 203 21.74 23.74 -10.60
N ILE A 204 22.18 23.42 -11.81
CA ILE A 204 21.38 22.68 -12.80
C ILE A 204 20.99 21.29 -12.28
N ALA A 205 21.94 20.60 -11.65
CA ALA A 205 21.69 19.26 -11.10
C ALA A 205 20.63 19.30 -9.99
N ALA A 206 20.65 20.32 -9.13
CA ALA A 206 19.65 20.49 -8.08
C ALA A 206 18.25 20.73 -8.65
N GLU A 207 18.12 21.60 -9.65
CA GLU A 207 16.84 21.89 -10.32
C GLU A 207 16.19 20.62 -10.90
N SER A 208 16.98 19.73 -11.50
CA SER A 208 16.49 18.47 -12.07
C SER A 208 15.93 17.45 -11.05
N ILE A 209 16.19 17.68 -9.75
CA ILE A 209 15.79 16.81 -8.63
C ILE A 209 14.58 17.40 -7.88
N SER A 210 14.27 18.69 -8.07
CA SER A 210 13.15 19.37 -7.43
C SER A 210 11.81 19.08 -8.14
N PRO A 211 10.68 18.93 -7.42
CA PRO A 211 9.37 18.73 -8.04
C PRO A 211 9.00 19.87 -9.00
N SER A 212 8.34 19.54 -10.11
CA SER A 212 8.02 20.43 -11.24
C SER A 212 7.07 21.60 -10.96
N THR A 213 6.84 21.96 -9.70
CA THR A 213 5.91 23.02 -9.26
C THR A 213 6.60 24.33 -8.87
N TYR A 214 7.94 24.36 -8.76
CA TYR A 214 8.67 25.61 -8.58
C TYR A 214 8.93 26.27 -9.95
N GLN A 215 8.02 27.16 -10.38
CA GLN A 215 8.32 28.12 -11.43
C GLN A 215 8.83 29.40 -10.78
N SER A 216 10.15 29.63 -10.78
CA SER A 216 10.66 30.99 -10.61
C SER A 216 10.22 31.81 -11.84
N GLY A 217 9.41 32.83 -11.61
CA GLY A 217 9.08 33.81 -12.63
C GLY A 217 10.32 34.64 -12.95
N GLY A 218 11.02 34.27 -14.02
CA GLY A 218 12.26 34.88 -14.50
C GLY A 218 12.68 34.18 -15.79
N GLY A 219 13.85 34.48 -16.35
CA GLY A 219 14.41 33.63 -17.41
C GLY A 219 14.71 32.23 -16.85
N ASP A 220 15.20 31.33 -17.69
CA ASP A 220 15.82 30.10 -17.18
C ASP A 220 17.17 30.47 -16.54
N ASP A 221 17.11 30.94 -15.29
CA ASP A 221 18.23 31.54 -14.55
C ASP A 221 19.44 30.59 -14.48
N THR A 222 19.22 29.25 -14.47
CA THR A 222 20.29 28.25 -14.44
C THR A 222 21.03 28.14 -15.78
N THR A 223 20.32 28.32 -16.90
CA THR A 223 20.93 28.44 -18.24
C THR A 223 21.78 29.71 -18.36
N ASP A 224 21.38 30.82 -17.72
CA ASP A 224 22.17 32.06 -17.72
C ASP A 224 23.50 31.90 -16.97
N ALA A 225 23.51 31.19 -15.82
CA ALA A 225 24.75 30.85 -15.11
C ALA A 225 25.70 30.01 -15.97
N LEU A 226 25.17 29.01 -16.68
CA LEU A 226 25.96 28.15 -17.55
C LEU A 226 26.58 28.94 -18.72
N ASN A 227 25.80 29.83 -19.33
CA ASN A 227 26.27 30.70 -20.41
C ASN A 227 27.37 31.65 -19.93
N ALA A 228 27.19 32.27 -18.76
CA ALA A 228 28.19 33.15 -18.16
C ALA A 228 29.50 32.41 -17.84
N ALA A 229 29.41 31.20 -17.27
CA ALA A 229 30.58 30.37 -16.96
C ALA A 229 31.33 29.91 -18.22
N ASN A 230 30.62 29.52 -19.27
CA ASN A 230 31.23 29.15 -20.56
C ASN A 230 31.93 30.35 -21.23
N ALA A 231 31.33 31.53 -21.18
CA ALA A 231 31.95 32.76 -21.68
C ALA A 231 33.22 33.15 -20.89
N ALA A 232 33.19 32.99 -19.56
CA ALA A 232 34.35 33.22 -18.71
C ALA A 232 35.48 32.21 -18.99
N LEU A 233 35.15 30.93 -19.21
CA LEU A 233 36.12 29.90 -19.60
C LEU A 233 36.77 30.16 -20.95
N ALA A 234 36.00 30.59 -21.95
CA ALA A 234 36.53 30.99 -23.25
C ALA A 234 37.53 32.17 -23.11
N THR A 235 37.17 33.17 -22.30
CA THR A 235 38.03 34.34 -22.03
C THR A 235 39.31 33.95 -21.30
N ALA A 236 39.20 33.10 -20.27
CA ALA A 236 40.34 32.62 -19.49
C ALA A 236 41.31 31.74 -20.33
N THR A 237 40.78 30.91 -21.23
CA THR A 237 41.59 30.05 -22.10
C THR A 237 42.29 30.85 -23.22
N ALA A 238 41.75 32.00 -23.59
CA ALA A 238 42.35 32.91 -24.56
C ALA A 238 43.46 33.80 -23.96
N ALA A 239 43.63 33.82 -22.63
CA ALA A 239 44.70 34.56 -21.97
C ALA A 239 46.07 33.91 -22.24
N THR A 240 47.05 34.72 -22.58
CA THR A 240 48.40 34.26 -22.95
C THR A 240 49.50 34.77 -22.03
N ASP A 241 49.16 35.70 -21.13
CA ASP A 241 50.10 36.37 -20.23
C ASP A 241 49.39 36.77 -18.92
N VAL A 242 50.17 37.27 -17.95
CA VAL A 242 49.66 37.76 -16.67
C VAL A 242 48.59 38.85 -16.86
N VAL A 243 48.77 39.79 -17.79
CA VAL A 243 47.87 40.94 -17.96
C VAL A 243 46.48 40.50 -18.44
N SER A 244 46.44 39.66 -19.47
CA SER A 244 45.20 39.09 -20.00
C SER A 244 44.53 38.14 -19.00
N SER A 245 45.32 37.40 -18.22
CA SER A 245 44.81 36.54 -17.13
C SER A 245 44.16 37.36 -16.02
N GLN A 246 44.79 38.45 -15.58
CA GLN A 246 44.25 39.37 -14.59
C GLN A 246 43.00 40.09 -15.11
N ALA A 247 42.97 40.49 -16.38
CA ALA A 247 41.78 41.08 -17.01
C ALA A 247 40.57 40.11 -17.03
N ALA A 248 40.81 38.80 -17.12
CA ALA A 248 39.78 37.78 -17.12
C ALA A 248 39.21 37.45 -15.72
N THR A 249 39.91 37.82 -14.63
CA THR A 249 39.49 37.48 -13.24
C THR A 249 38.09 37.99 -12.90
N ALA A 250 37.74 39.20 -13.35
CA ALA A 250 36.42 39.79 -13.10
C ALA A 250 35.28 38.98 -13.75
N ALA A 251 35.49 38.45 -14.95
CA ALA A 251 34.49 37.64 -15.65
C ALA A 251 34.29 36.28 -14.96
N VAL A 252 35.39 35.65 -14.51
CA VAL A 252 35.35 34.38 -13.75
C VAL A 252 34.64 34.56 -12.41
N GLN A 253 34.95 35.66 -11.69
CA GLN A 253 34.32 35.95 -10.41
C GLN A 253 32.82 36.24 -10.56
N ALA A 254 32.43 37.02 -11.58
CA ALA A 254 31.03 37.32 -11.86
C ALA A 254 30.22 36.04 -12.17
N ALA A 255 30.77 35.12 -12.96
CA ALA A 255 30.12 33.85 -13.28
C ALA A 255 29.93 32.96 -12.04
N ALA A 256 30.94 32.87 -11.17
CA ALA A 256 30.84 32.09 -9.94
C ALA A 256 29.85 32.70 -8.93
N THR A 257 29.82 34.03 -8.79
CA THR A 257 28.84 34.72 -7.94
C THR A 257 27.41 34.55 -8.46
N MET A 258 27.21 34.59 -9.78
CA MET A 258 25.89 34.34 -10.38
C MET A 258 25.36 32.94 -10.04
N ALA A 259 26.19 31.90 -10.21
CA ALA A 259 25.80 30.54 -9.84
C ALA A 259 25.43 30.42 -8.34
N ARG A 260 26.20 31.06 -7.46
CA ARG A 260 25.89 31.15 -6.03
C ARG A 260 24.56 31.85 -5.77
N ASP A 261 24.33 33.02 -6.36
CA ASP A 261 23.11 33.80 -6.13
C ASP A 261 21.85 33.06 -6.61
N ILE A 262 21.95 32.29 -7.69
CA ILE A 262 20.86 31.41 -8.16
C ILE A 262 20.64 30.24 -7.20
N ALA A 263 21.71 29.62 -6.69
CA ALA A 263 21.58 28.57 -5.67
C ALA A 263 20.88 29.11 -4.41
N LEU A 264 21.25 30.32 -3.96
CA LEU A 264 20.58 31.01 -2.85
C LEU A 264 19.10 31.26 -3.19
N GLY A 265 18.79 31.77 -4.37
CA GLY A 265 17.42 32.03 -4.83
C GLY A 265 16.55 30.76 -4.87
N ALA A 266 17.07 29.66 -5.41
CA ALA A 266 16.40 28.36 -5.43
C ALA A 266 16.13 27.87 -4.00
N ALA A 267 17.13 28.01 -3.13
CA ALA A 267 16.98 27.77 -1.70
C ALA A 267 16.25 28.92 -0.98
N GLY A 268 15.48 29.80 -1.64
CA GLY A 268 14.69 30.89 -1.05
C GLY A 268 15.44 31.77 -0.05
N LEU A 269 16.73 32.01 -0.27
CA LEU A 269 17.62 32.88 0.47
C LEU A 269 17.91 34.13 -0.37
N THR A 270 18.23 35.25 0.28
CA THR A 270 18.56 36.49 -0.43
C THR A 270 20.04 36.57 -0.78
N ALA A 271 20.36 37.22 -1.90
CA ALA A 271 21.75 37.53 -2.27
C ALA A 271 22.43 38.32 -1.13
N GLY A 272 23.56 37.81 -0.65
CA GLY A 272 24.28 38.37 0.51
C GLY A 272 23.86 37.82 1.88
N SER A 273 23.00 36.80 1.93
CA SER A 273 22.78 36.03 3.15
C SER A 273 24.11 35.45 3.66
N ASP A 274 24.36 35.59 4.96
CA ASP A 274 25.45 34.86 5.59
C ASP A 274 25.02 33.39 5.72
N VAL A 275 25.77 32.53 5.05
CA VAL A 275 25.54 31.07 5.03
C VAL A 275 26.59 30.31 5.83
N SER A 276 27.47 31.02 6.56
CA SER A 276 28.42 30.39 7.46
C SER A 276 27.71 29.52 8.48
N ASP A 277 26.59 29.99 9.03
CA ASP A 277 25.75 29.21 9.93
C ASP A 277 25.13 27.98 9.24
N LEU A 278 24.83 28.02 7.93
CA LEU A 278 24.34 26.84 7.20
C LEU A 278 25.38 25.71 7.17
N GLN A 279 26.66 26.05 7.10
CA GLN A 279 27.76 25.07 7.17
C GLN A 279 27.83 24.41 8.55
N ASP A 280 27.44 25.13 9.61
CA ASP A 280 27.42 24.61 10.98
C ASP A 280 26.19 23.72 11.26
N TYR A 281 25.04 24.03 10.64
CA TYR A 281 23.79 23.28 10.83
C TYR A 281 23.58 22.11 9.85
N PHE A 282 23.90 22.26 8.56
CA PHE A 282 23.64 21.27 7.51
C PHE A 282 24.92 20.53 7.08
N THR A 283 25.53 19.84 8.04
CA THR A 283 26.72 19.01 7.84
C THR A 283 26.38 17.59 7.37
N ASP A 284 27.39 16.83 6.90
CA ASP A 284 27.26 15.38 6.67
C ASP A 284 26.73 14.63 7.92
N ALA A 285 27.10 15.11 9.12
CA ALA A 285 26.63 14.56 10.38
C ALA A 285 25.14 14.87 10.62
N PHE A 286 24.69 16.08 10.30
CA PHE A 286 23.27 16.44 10.33
C PHE A 286 22.47 15.56 9.36
N GLU A 287 22.92 15.43 8.11
CA GLU A 287 22.27 14.56 7.14
C GLU A 287 22.20 13.10 7.62
N ALA A 288 23.31 12.57 8.15
CA ALA A 288 23.32 11.22 8.72
C ALA A 288 22.28 11.07 9.85
N SER A 289 22.14 12.08 10.71
CA SER A 289 21.14 12.10 11.78
C SER A 289 19.70 12.15 11.24
N VAL A 290 19.43 12.95 10.20
CA VAL A 290 18.11 13.01 9.54
C VAL A 290 17.77 11.66 8.92
N ARG A 291 18.70 11.04 8.19
CA ARG A 291 18.52 9.71 7.60
C ARG A 291 18.25 8.66 8.67
N GLU A 292 18.95 8.73 9.81
CA GLU A 292 18.71 7.84 10.94
C GLU A 292 17.29 8.04 11.50
N LEU A 293 16.83 9.28 11.68
CA LEU A 293 15.49 9.58 12.17
C LEU A 293 14.40 9.10 11.20
N ILE A 294 14.54 9.35 9.90
CA ILE A 294 13.60 8.85 8.90
C ILE A 294 13.60 7.31 8.89
N SER A 295 14.76 6.68 9.04
CA SER A 295 14.87 5.22 9.13
C SER A 295 14.18 4.62 10.36
N LYS A 296 13.87 5.41 11.39
CA LYS A 296 13.10 5.01 12.57
C LYS A 296 11.59 5.18 12.37
N GLN A 297 11.15 5.91 11.34
CA GLN A 297 9.74 6.02 11.01
C GLN A 297 9.21 4.67 10.51
N ARG A 298 8.19 4.18 11.21
CA ARG A 298 7.49 2.94 10.87
C ARG A 298 6.10 3.30 10.38
N LEU A 299 5.64 2.59 9.37
CA LEU A 299 4.31 2.81 8.82
C LEU A 299 3.25 2.10 9.66
N THR A 300 2.18 2.82 9.96
CA THR A 300 0.94 2.23 10.46
C THR A 300 0.03 1.98 9.27
N MET A 301 -0.52 0.78 9.16
CA MET A 301 -1.32 0.36 8.00
C MET A 301 -2.56 -0.43 8.38
N PRO A 302 -3.66 -0.32 7.61
CA PRO A 302 -4.79 -1.21 7.73
C PRO A 302 -4.42 -2.69 7.45
N PRO A 303 -5.08 -3.66 8.11
CA PRO A 303 -4.70 -5.07 8.03
C PRO A 303 -5.09 -5.80 6.73
N SER A 304 -6.06 -5.31 5.95
CA SER A 304 -6.67 -6.04 4.83
C SER A 304 -5.68 -6.67 3.86
N SER A 305 -4.60 -5.96 3.53
CA SER A 305 -3.58 -6.45 2.59
C SER A 305 -2.78 -7.61 3.17
N ALA A 306 -2.42 -7.55 4.45
CA ALA A 306 -1.75 -8.66 5.12
C ALA A 306 -2.69 -9.87 5.25
N ILE A 307 -3.97 -9.63 5.55
CA ILE A 307 -4.99 -10.68 5.67
C ILE A 307 -5.27 -11.35 4.32
N ALA A 308 -5.31 -10.61 3.22
CA ALA A 308 -5.44 -11.18 1.88
C ALA A 308 -4.27 -12.14 1.56
N GLY A 309 -3.05 -11.79 1.98
CA GLY A 309 -1.89 -12.69 1.90
C GLY A 309 -2.06 -13.95 2.76
N VAL A 310 -2.54 -13.79 4.00
CA VAL A 310 -2.85 -14.92 4.90
C VAL A 310 -3.88 -15.85 4.27
N TYR A 311 -4.94 -15.32 3.65
CA TYR A 311 -5.94 -16.14 2.97
C TYR A 311 -5.30 -16.96 1.85
N ALA A 312 -4.52 -16.32 0.98
CA ALA A 312 -3.82 -17.01 -0.10
C ALA A 312 -2.91 -18.13 0.42
N THR A 313 -2.11 -17.84 1.47
CA THR A 313 -1.22 -18.84 2.08
C THR A 313 -1.99 -20.02 2.69
N VAL A 314 -3.08 -19.76 3.39
CA VAL A 314 -3.89 -20.82 4.03
C VAL A 314 -4.59 -21.66 2.97
N ASP A 315 -5.14 -21.03 1.94
CA ASP A 315 -5.81 -21.75 0.87
C ASP A 315 -4.85 -22.69 0.13
N ASP A 316 -3.63 -22.21 -0.18
CA ASP A 316 -2.61 -23.00 -0.88
C ASP A 316 -2.09 -24.17 -0.04
N THR A 317 -1.85 -23.95 1.26
CA THR A 317 -1.22 -24.94 2.12
C THR A 317 -2.19 -25.88 2.83
N ARG A 318 -3.45 -25.47 3.01
CA ARG A 318 -4.44 -26.17 3.85
C ARG A 318 -5.83 -26.31 3.22
N GLY A 319 -6.07 -25.66 2.08
CA GLY A 319 -7.37 -25.62 1.42
C GLY A 319 -8.32 -24.56 1.98
N VAL A 320 -9.25 -24.10 1.14
CA VAL A 320 -10.21 -23.02 1.43
C VAL A 320 -11.13 -23.32 2.63
N TRP A 321 -11.34 -24.60 2.93
CA TRP A 321 -12.14 -25.06 4.06
C TRP A 321 -11.45 -24.85 5.42
N LYS A 322 -10.16 -24.49 5.46
CA LYS A 322 -9.45 -24.15 6.70
C LYS A 322 -9.68 -22.69 7.06
N ALA A 323 -10.13 -22.44 8.30
CA ALA A 323 -10.25 -21.08 8.83
C ALA A 323 -8.89 -20.33 8.79
N PRO A 324 -8.83 -19.10 8.21
CA PRO A 324 -7.62 -18.29 8.12
C PRO A 324 -7.34 -17.53 9.44
N ALA A 325 -7.33 -18.28 10.55
CA ALA A 325 -7.05 -17.80 11.90
C ALA A 325 -6.01 -18.70 12.58
N ASN A 326 -5.42 -18.19 13.66
CA ASN A 326 -4.23 -18.73 14.32
C ASN A 326 -3.03 -18.81 13.35
N VAL A 327 -2.87 -17.76 12.53
CA VAL A 327 -1.77 -17.59 11.56
C VAL A 327 -1.00 -16.34 11.93
N SER A 328 0.33 -16.42 11.90
CA SER A 328 1.21 -15.29 12.20
C SER A 328 1.27 -14.29 11.06
N LEU A 329 1.44 -13.01 11.39
CA LEU A 329 1.64 -11.94 10.41
C LEU A 329 3.13 -11.61 10.24
N ASN A 330 3.57 -11.52 8.99
CA ASN A 330 4.91 -11.08 8.59
C ASN A 330 4.93 -9.56 8.37
N MET A 331 6.10 -8.95 8.56
CA MET A 331 6.34 -7.50 8.41
C MET A 331 5.52 -6.62 9.36
N VAL A 332 5.07 -7.20 10.49
CA VAL A 332 4.30 -6.52 11.54
C VAL A 332 5.07 -6.62 12.86
N SER A 333 5.23 -5.48 13.53
CA SER A 333 5.89 -5.39 14.84
C SER A 333 4.93 -5.44 16.01
N ALA A 334 3.72 -4.88 15.85
CA ALA A 334 2.63 -4.95 16.81
C ALA A 334 1.30 -4.53 16.15
N PRO A 335 0.15 -4.97 16.65
CA PRO A 335 -1.10 -4.25 16.45
C PRO A 335 -1.03 -2.86 17.12
N VAL A 336 -1.72 -1.86 16.57
CA VAL A 336 -1.72 -0.50 17.13
C VAL A 336 -2.35 -0.47 18.51
N VAL A 337 -3.48 -1.16 18.65
CA VAL A 337 -4.22 -1.35 19.89
C VAL A 337 -4.05 -2.78 20.38
N LYS A 338 -3.84 -2.96 21.69
CA LYS A 338 -3.82 -4.30 22.29
C LYS A 338 -5.23 -4.68 22.72
N ILE A 339 -5.76 -5.75 22.14
CA ILE A 339 -7.10 -6.27 22.46
C ILE A 339 -6.98 -7.37 23.53
N THR A 340 -7.67 -7.18 24.64
CA THR A 340 -7.83 -8.17 25.73
C THR A 340 -8.91 -9.20 25.39
N ASN A 341 -9.01 -10.28 26.18
CA ASN A 341 -10.05 -11.29 25.96
C ASN A 341 -11.46 -10.70 26.13
N ALA A 342 -11.67 -9.86 27.14
CA ALA A 342 -12.98 -9.27 27.43
C ALA A 342 -13.45 -8.31 26.32
N GLU A 343 -12.53 -7.52 25.77
CA GLU A 343 -12.84 -6.66 24.62
C GLU A 343 -13.16 -7.48 23.36
N GLN A 344 -12.42 -8.57 23.14
CA GLN A 344 -12.66 -9.46 22.00
C GLN A 344 -14.05 -10.11 22.02
N ASP A 345 -14.59 -10.44 23.21
CA ASP A 345 -15.90 -11.06 23.32
C ASP A 345 -16.99 -10.18 22.67
N GLY A 346 -16.93 -8.86 22.90
CA GLY A 346 -17.84 -7.88 22.29
C GLY A 346 -17.60 -7.64 20.79
N LEU A 347 -16.39 -7.91 20.27
CA LEU A 347 -16.09 -7.84 18.84
C LEU A 347 -16.66 -9.05 18.09
N ASN A 348 -16.52 -10.24 18.68
CA ASN A 348 -16.95 -11.49 18.07
C ASN A 348 -18.47 -11.65 18.14
N ALA A 349 -19.10 -11.37 19.28
CA ALA A 349 -20.53 -11.64 19.52
C ALA A 349 -21.25 -10.36 19.96
N ASP A 350 -21.71 -9.59 18.98
CA ASP A 350 -22.42 -8.34 19.20
C ASP A 350 -23.95 -8.49 18.98
N PRO A 351 -24.81 -7.74 19.72
CA PRO A 351 -26.26 -7.75 19.50
C PRO A 351 -26.68 -7.39 18.06
N SER A 352 -25.93 -6.54 17.36
CA SER A 352 -26.18 -6.22 15.94
C SER A 352 -25.93 -7.40 15.00
N GLY A 353 -25.22 -8.43 15.49
CA GLY A 353 -24.82 -9.61 14.72
C GLY A 353 -23.65 -9.41 13.78
N LYS A 354 -22.98 -8.25 13.84
CA LYS A 354 -21.85 -7.88 12.99
C LYS A 354 -20.53 -8.13 13.73
N SER A 355 -19.91 -9.27 13.42
CA SER A 355 -18.62 -9.66 14.01
C SER A 355 -17.44 -8.90 13.40
N ILE A 356 -16.43 -8.65 14.22
CA ILE A 356 -15.14 -8.08 13.82
C ILE A 356 -14.04 -9.02 14.32
N ASN A 357 -13.11 -9.39 13.43
CA ASN A 357 -12.04 -10.33 13.76
C ASN A 357 -10.82 -9.61 14.33
N ALA A 358 -10.38 -10.01 15.52
CA ALA A 358 -9.23 -9.39 16.17
C ALA A 358 -7.89 -9.96 15.68
N ILE A 359 -6.86 -9.11 15.64
CA ILE A 359 -5.45 -9.44 15.46
C ILE A 359 -4.76 -9.14 16.78
N ARG A 360 -4.14 -10.17 17.37
CA ARG A 360 -3.69 -10.11 18.77
C ARG A 360 -2.25 -10.52 18.92
N THR A 361 -1.59 -9.94 19.94
CA THR A 361 -0.24 -10.33 20.33
C THR A 361 -0.32 -11.34 21.47
N PHE A 362 0.39 -12.44 21.33
CA PHE A 362 0.52 -13.49 22.33
C PHE A 362 1.98 -13.68 22.71
N THR A 363 2.26 -13.66 24.02
CA THR A 363 3.60 -13.96 24.54
C THR A 363 4.04 -15.35 24.08
N GLY A 364 5.21 -15.43 23.42
CA GLY A 364 5.78 -16.68 22.91
C GLY A 364 5.20 -17.20 21.59
N LYS A 365 4.12 -16.60 21.06
CA LYS A 365 3.55 -16.95 19.74
C LYS A 365 3.58 -15.80 18.72
N GLY A 366 3.90 -14.59 19.16
CA GLY A 366 3.94 -13.41 18.30
C GLY A 366 2.54 -12.88 18.01
N ILE A 367 2.37 -12.27 16.84
CA ILE A 367 1.14 -11.61 16.41
C ILE A 367 0.34 -12.57 15.55
N LEU A 368 -0.90 -12.85 15.94
CA LEU A 368 -1.76 -13.82 15.28
C LEU A 368 -3.07 -13.19 14.83
N VAL A 369 -3.54 -13.59 13.65
CA VAL A 369 -4.94 -13.41 13.25
C VAL A 369 -5.80 -14.29 14.17
N TRP A 370 -6.74 -13.69 14.91
CA TRP A 370 -7.45 -14.34 16.01
C TRP A 370 -8.98 -14.23 15.88
N GLY A 371 -9.48 -14.47 14.67
CA GLY A 371 -10.89 -14.56 14.34
C GLY A 371 -11.09 -15.04 12.90
N ALA A 372 -12.18 -15.77 12.65
CA ALA A 372 -12.55 -16.26 11.32
C ALA A 372 -14.07 -16.17 11.06
N ARG A 373 -14.73 -15.14 11.61
CA ARG A 373 -16.15 -14.87 11.41
C ARG A 373 -16.38 -13.92 10.23
N THR A 374 -17.44 -14.15 9.48
CA THR A 374 -17.95 -13.16 8.51
C THR A 374 -18.62 -12.02 9.27
N LEU A 375 -19.09 -10.98 8.57
CA LEU A 375 -19.96 -9.99 9.20
C LEU A 375 -21.30 -10.58 9.63
N ALA A 376 -21.71 -11.75 9.15
CA ALA A 376 -22.93 -12.45 9.56
C ALA A 376 -22.69 -13.29 10.83
N GLY A 377 -22.21 -12.66 11.89
CA GLY A 377 -21.78 -13.31 13.13
C GLY A 377 -22.85 -14.11 13.85
N ASN A 378 -24.09 -13.63 13.84
CA ASN A 378 -25.22 -14.30 14.50
C ASN A 378 -25.94 -15.32 13.59
N ASP A 379 -25.57 -15.39 12.32
CA ASP A 379 -26.08 -16.41 11.40
C ASP A 379 -25.55 -17.80 11.82
N ASN A 380 -26.36 -18.86 11.71
CA ASN A 380 -25.95 -20.21 12.07
C ASN A 380 -25.32 -20.98 10.90
N GLU A 381 -25.61 -20.57 9.66
CA GLU A 381 -25.12 -21.15 8.43
C GLU A 381 -23.85 -20.42 7.97
N TRP A 382 -23.89 -19.09 7.91
CA TRP A 382 -22.86 -18.26 7.29
C TRP A 382 -21.90 -17.55 8.25
N ARG A 383 -21.85 -17.99 9.51
CA ARG A 383 -21.00 -17.41 10.56
C ARG A 383 -19.52 -17.33 10.19
N TYR A 384 -19.01 -18.35 9.50
CA TYR A 384 -17.56 -18.56 9.36
C TYR A 384 -17.06 -18.32 7.94
N ILE A 385 -15.89 -17.68 7.86
CA ILE A 385 -15.24 -17.28 6.61
C ILE A 385 -14.95 -18.49 5.73
N ASN A 386 -14.33 -19.54 6.29
CA ASN A 386 -13.97 -20.74 5.54
C ASN A 386 -15.20 -21.48 4.98
N VAL A 387 -16.34 -21.41 5.67
CA VAL A 387 -17.59 -22.01 5.19
C VAL A 387 -18.10 -21.22 3.98
N ARG A 388 -18.28 -19.91 4.09
CA ARG A 388 -18.76 -19.09 2.95
C ARG A 388 -17.80 -19.17 1.75
N ARG A 389 -16.49 -19.04 1.99
CA ARG A 389 -15.49 -19.07 0.91
C ARG A 389 -15.42 -20.44 0.22
N PHE A 390 -15.59 -21.54 0.95
CA PHE A 390 -15.67 -22.85 0.33
C PHE A 390 -16.90 -22.98 -0.56
N PHE A 391 -18.06 -22.48 -0.12
CA PHE A 391 -19.27 -22.44 -0.96
C PHE A 391 -19.06 -21.61 -2.22
N ASN A 392 -18.49 -20.40 -2.13
CA ASN A 392 -18.15 -19.59 -3.31
C ASN A 392 -17.28 -20.38 -4.30
N MET A 393 -16.21 -21.01 -3.82
CA MET A 393 -15.29 -21.80 -4.64
C MET A 393 -16.00 -23.00 -5.29
N ALA A 394 -16.81 -23.73 -4.51
CA ALA A 394 -17.50 -24.92 -5.00
C ALA A 394 -18.60 -24.56 -6.02
N GLU A 395 -19.42 -23.54 -5.74
CA GLU A 395 -20.45 -23.03 -6.65
C GLU A 395 -19.83 -22.61 -7.99
N GLU A 396 -18.76 -21.81 -7.96
CA GLU A 396 -18.11 -21.33 -9.19
C GLU A 396 -17.41 -22.45 -9.96
N SER A 397 -16.73 -23.38 -9.26
CA SER A 397 -16.09 -24.54 -9.90
C SER A 397 -17.10 -25.45 -10.59
N ILE A 398 -18.23 -25.73 -9.92
CA ILE A 398 -19.31 -26.57 -10.46
C ILE A 398 -20.01 -25.87 -11.63
N LYS A 399 -20.23 -24.56 -11.53
CA LYS A 399 -20.81 -23.76 -12.61
C LYS A 399 -19.95 -23.82 -13.87
N LYS A 400 -18.64 -23.54 -13.77
CA LYS A 400 -17.71 -23.64 -14.92
C LYS A 400 -17.66 -25.04 -15.51
N ALA A 401 -17.67 -26.08 -14.67
CA ALA A 401 -17.65 -27.47 -15.14
C ALA A 401 -18.94 -27.88 -15.87
N THR A 402 -20.09 -27.34 -15.47
CA THR A 402 -21.39 -27.66 -16.09
C THR A 402 -21.65 -26.94 -17.41
N GLU A 403 -20.88 -25.89 -17.75
CA GLU A 403 -20.99 -25.18 -19.03
C GLU A 403 -20.84 -26.08 -20.26
N ALA A 404 -20.01 -27.13 -20.19
CA ALA A 404 -19.83 -28.09 -21.27
C ALA A 404 -21.10 -28.91 -21.62
N PHE A 405 -22.10 -28.89 -20.75
CA PHE A 405 -23.38 -29.58 -20.96
C PHE A 405 -24.50 -28.65 -21.45
N VAL A 406 -24.21 -27.36 -21.60
CA VAL A 406 -25.16 -26.42 -22.20
C VAL A 406 -25.33 -26.77 -23.68
N PHE A 407 -26.58 -26.86 -24.14
CA PHE A 407 -26.99 -27.33 -25.48
C PHE A 407 -26.80 -28.83 -25.77
N GLU A 408 -26.42 -29.64 -24.79
CA GLU A 408 -26.55 -31.10 -24.91
C GLU A 408 -28.03 -31.52 -24.88
N PRO A 409 -28.40 -32.70 -25.42
CA PRO A 409 -29.75 -33.23 -25.29
C PRO A 409 -30.19 -33.27 -23.81
N ASN A 410 -31.33 -32.65 -23.49
CA ASN A 410 -31.89 -32.62 -22.13
C ASN A 410 -32.58 -33.95 -21.79
N ASP A 411 -31.77 -35.00 -21.65
CA ASP A 411 -32.21 -36.37 -21.38
C ASP A 411 -31.55 -36.97 -20.13
N ALA A 412 -32.02 -38.17 -19.75
CA ALA A 412 -31.51 -38.87 -18.58
C ALA A 412 -30.00 -39.19 -18.65
N ASN A 413 -29.42 -39.35 -19.84
CA ASN A 413 -27.99 -39.64 -20.00
C ASN A 413 -27.16 -38.40 -19.62
N THR A 414 -27.56 -37.23 -20.08
CA THR A 414 -26.93 -35.95 -19.74
C THR A 414 -27.02 -35.69 -18.24
N TRP A 415 -28.20 -35.90 -17.64
CA TRP A 415 -28.40 -35.71 -16.19
C TRP A 415 -27.47 -36.59 -15.35
N VAL A 416 -27.32 -37.87 -15.72
CA VAL A 416 -26.43 -38.80 -15.02
C VAL A 416 -24.97 -38.38 -15.15
N LYS A 417 -24.52 -37.89 -16.31
CA LYS A 417 -23.16 -37.39 -16.50
C LYS A 417 -22.89 -36.17 -15.61
N VAL A 418 -23.80 -35.20 -15.59
CA VAL A 418 -23.69 -33.99 -14.76
C VAL A 418 -23.65 -34.35 -13.28
N ARG A 419 -24.56 -35.23 -12.83
CA ARG A 419 -24.58 -35.72 -11.45
C ARG A 419 -23.25 -36.37 -11.08
N ALA A 420 -22.79 -37.32 -11.87
CA ALA A 420 -21.55 -38.06 -11.59
C ALA A 420 -20.32 -37.15 -11.55
N MET A 421 -20.26 -36.14 -12.43
CA MET A 421 -19.18 -35.14 -12.41
C MET A 421 -19.15 -34.35 -11.10
N ILE A 422 -20.31 -33.85 -10.64
CA ILE A 422 -20.42 -33.08 -9.41
C ILE A 422 -20.13 -33.96 -8.19
N GLU A 423 -20.69 -35.17 -8.15
CA GLU A 423 -20.41 -36.15 -7.09
C GLU A 423 -18.92 -36.46 -7.01
N ASN A 424 -18.25 -36.72 -8.14
CA ASN A 424 -16.81 -36.98 -8.15
C ASN A 424 -16.00 -35.81 -7.59
N PHE A 425 -16.35 -34.56 -7.95
CA PHE A 425 -15.70 -33.38 -7.38
C PHE A 425 -15.88 -33.32 -5.86
N LEU A 426 -17.11 -33.50 -5.36
CA LEU A 426 -17.40 -33.43 -3.92
C LEU A 426 -16.77 -34.60 -3.13
N VAL A 427 -16.64 -35.78 -3.73
CA VAL A 427 -15.87 -36.89 -3.15
C VAL A 427 -14.40 -36.51 -2.96
N LEU A 428 -13.79 -35.82 -3.92
CA LEU A 428 -12.40 -35.36 -3.79
C LEU A 428 -12.27 -34.34 -2.65
N GLN A 429 -13.22 -33.40 -2.53
CA GLN A 429 -13.24 -32.43 -1.43
C GLN A 429 -13.45 -33.10 -0.07
N TRP A 430 -14.34 -34.09 0.01
CA TRP A 430 -14.57 -34.88 1.23
C TRP A 430 -13.33 -35.66 1.65
N ARG A 431 -12.65 -36.33 0.71
CA ARG A 431 -11.38 -37.04 0.96
C ARG A 431 -10.26 -36.11 1.43
N ALA A 432 -10.26 -34.86 0.96
CA ALA A 432 -9.34 -33.82 1.43
C ALA A 432 -9.68 -33.26 2.82
N GLY A 433 -10.82 -33.64 3.40
CA GLY A 433 -11.28 -33.22 4.72
C GLY A 433 -12.07 -31.90 4.71
N ALA A 434 -12.54 -31.45 3.55
CA ALA A 434 -13.32 -30.21 3.44
C ALA A 434 -14.77 -30.35 3.92
N LEU A 435 -15.33 -31.54 3.74
CA LEU A 435 -16.72 -31.88 4.07
C LEU A 435 -16.76 -32.79 5.30
N ALA A 436 -17.72 -32.54 6.19
CA ALA A 436 -17.96 -33.28 7.41
C ALA A 436 -18.93 -34.44 7.15
N GLY A 437 -18.61 -35.63 7.67
CA GLY A 437 -19.42 -36.84 7.52
C GLY A 437 -18.52 -38.07 7.50
N ALA A 438 -18.95 -39.17 8.11
CA ALA A 438 -18.20 -40.42 8.09
C ALA A 438 -18.28 -41.13 6.74
N THR A 439 -19.34 -40.85 5.95
CA THR A 439 -19.51 -41.31 4.57
C THR A 439 -19.83 -40.13 3.63
N PRO A 440 -19.63 -40.29 2.30
CA PRO A 440 -20.00 -39.26 1.33
C PRO A 440 -21.47 -38.83 1.41
N GLU A 441 -22.38 -39.76 1.70
CA GLU A 441 -23.82 -39.52 1.75
C GLU A 441 -24.25 -38.68 2.97
N GLU A 442 -23.47 -38.71 4.05
CA GLU A 442 -23.63 -37.79 5.19
C GLU A 442 -23.05 -36.40 4.88
N ALA A 443 -22.04 -36.34 4.01
CA ALA A 443 -21.28 -35.14 3.72
C ALA A 443 -21.89 -34.26 2.62
N PHE A 444 -22.51 -34.86 1.61
CA PHE A 444 -23.16 -34.13 0.53
C PHE A 444 -24.24 -34.97 -0.17
N TYR A 445 -25.08 -34.30 -0.94
CA TYR A 445 -25.98 -34.94 -1.90
C TYR A 445 -26.03 -34.16 -3.21
N VAL A 446 -26.26 -34.88 -4.30
CA VAL A 446 -26.51 -34.30 -5.64
C VAL A 446 -27.75 -34.98 -6.21
N ARG A 447 -28.80 -34.20 -6.50
CA ARG A 447 -30.06 -34.72 -7.06
C ARG A 447 -30.34 -34.06 -8.40
N VAL A 448 -30.70 -34.88 -9.37
CA VAL A 448 -31.16 -34.44 -10.69
C VAL A 448 -32.04 -35.52 -11.30
N GLY A 449 -33.20 -35.12 -11.83
CA GLY A 449 -34.06 -36.02 -12.62
C GLY A 449 -35.54 -35.63 -12.63
N LEU A 450 -36.27 -36.17 -13.61
CA LEU A 450 -37.73 -36.02 -13.72
C LEU A 450 -38.43 -36.66 -12.51
N GLY A 451 -39.31 -35.90 -11.86
CA GLY A 451 -40.00 -36.32 -10.64
C GLY A 451 -39.13 -36.29 -9.38
N THR A 452 -37.86 -35.88 -9.49
CA THR A 452 -36.96 -35.63 -8.34
C THR A 452 -36.75 -34.13 -8.15
N THR A 453 -36.11 -33.47 -9.12
CA THR A 453 -35.82 -32.03 -9.11
C THR A 453 -36.48 -31.26 -10.24
N MET A 454 -37.00 -31.98 -11.25
CA MET A 454 -37.61 -31.40 -12.44
C MET A 454 -39.01 -31.97 -12.68
N THR A 455 -39.87 -31.11 -13.21
CA THR A 455 -41.18 -31.46 -13.77
C THR A 455 -41.07 -31.69 -15.27
N ALA A 456 -42.13 -32.21 -15.90
CA ALA A 456 -42.19 -32.30 -17.35
C ALA A 456 -42.12 -30.92 -18.04
N ILE A 457 -42.63 -29.87 -17.37
CA ILE A 457 -42.59 -28.49 -17.88
C ILE A 457 -41.15 -27.97 -17.89
N ASP A 458 -40.37 -28.23 -16.84
CA ASP A 458 -38.95 -27.83 -16.79
C ASP A 458 -38.18 -28.39 -17.99
N ILE A 459 -38.43 -29.66 -18.36
CA ILE A 459 -37.77 -30.31 -19.50
C ILE A 459 -38.21 -29.67 -20.83
N LEU A 460 -39.52 -29.42 -20.99
CA LEU A 460 -40.06 -28.77 -22.20
C LEU A 460 -39.57 -27.34 -22.38
N GLU A 461 -39.31 -26.64 -21.26
CA GLU A 461 -38.70 -25.31 -21.24
C GLU A 461 -37.16 -25.36 -21.37
N GLY A 462 -36.56 -26.54 -21.48
CA GLY A 462 -35.12 -26.72 -21.63
C GLY A 462 -34.31 -26.47 -20.36
N ARG A 463 -34.94 -26.50 -19.18
CA ARG A 463 -34.28 -26.33 -17.88
C ARG A 463 -33.79 -27.67 -17.34
N MET A 464 -32.60 -27.65 -16.74
CA MET A 464 -32.04 -28.76 -15.97
C MET A 464 -31.75 -28.30 -14.54
N ASN A 465 -32.59 -28.71 -13.59
CA ASN A 465 -32.45 -28.31 -12.18
C ASN A 465 -31.65 -29.36 -11.42
N VAL A 466 -30.48 -28.97 -10.90
CA VAL A 466 -29.62 -29.81 -10.05
C VAL A 466 -29.64 -29.26 -8.63
N GLU A 467 -30.01 -30.09 -7.66
CA GLU A 467 -30.03 -29.74 -6.24
C GLU A 467 -28.77 -30.31 -5.57
N ILE A 468 -27.98 -29.46 -4.92
CA ILE A 468 -26.70 -29.81 -4.31
C ILE A 468 -26.71 -29.34 -2.86
N GLY A 469 -26.43 -30.24 -1.93
CA GLY A 469 -26.20 -29.90 -0.52
C GLY A 469 -24.83 -30.39 -0.06
N MET A 470 -24.15 -29.61 0.77
CA MET A 470 -22.82 -29.94 1.30
C MET A 470 -22.67 -29.52 2.76
N ALA A 471 -22.05 -30.39 3.56
CA ALA A 471 -21.78 -30.16 4.98
C ALA A 471 -20.31 -29.74 5.17
N VAL A 472 -20.00 -28.45 5.05
CA VAL A 472 -18.62 -27.95 5.19
C VAL A 472 -18.15 -27.99 6.65
N VAL A 473 -16.89 -28.34 6.87
CA VAL A 473 -16.29 -28.39 8.22
C VAL A 473 -16.30 -27.01 8.88
N ARG A 474 -16.76 -26.97 10.14
CA ARG A 474 -16.75 -25.77 10.99
C ARG A 474 -15.50 -25.73 11.88
N PRO A 475 -14.93 -24.55 12.16
CA PRO A 475 -13.79 -24.44 13.06
C PRO A 475 -14.20 -24.65 14.53
N ALA A 476 -13.30 -25.22 15.32
CA ALA A 476 -13.42 -25.24 16.78
C ALA A 476 -12.91 -23.90 17.36
N GLU A 477 -13.82 -22.97 17.65
CA GLU A 477 -13.49 -21.65 18.21
C GLU A 477 -13.20 -21.70 19.72
N PHE A 478 -13.86 -22.59 20.46
CA PHE A 478 -13.76 -22.69 21.91
C PHE A 478 -13.30 -24.07 22.35
N ILE A 479 -12.33 -24.12 23.26
CA ILE A 479 -11.90 -25.34 23.95
C ILE A 479 -12.16 -25.14 25.45
N ILE A 480 -13.13 -25.87 25.99
CA ILE A 480 -13.50 -25.80 27.41
C ILE A 480 -12.88 -27.00 28.14
N LEU A 481 -11.85 -26.75 28.94
CA LEU A 481 -11.21 -27.77 29.76
C LEU A 481 -11.97 -27.91 31.09
N LYS A 482 -12.53 -29.09 31.34
CA LYS A 482 -13.23 -29.42 32.59
C LYS A 482 -12.34 -30.34 33.42
N PHE A 483 -11.71 -29.79 34.45
CA PHE A 483 -10.90 -30.57 35.38
C PHE A 483 -11.78 -31.15 36.49
N SER A 484 -11.61 -32.45 36.76
CA SER A 484 -12.17 -33.12 37.93
C SER A 484 -11.06 -33.87 38.66
N HIS A 485 -11.14 -33.90 39.99
CA HIS A 485 -10.22 -34.70 40.78
C HIS A 485 -10.70 -36.16 40.76
N LYS A 486 -10.00 -37.01 40.00
CA LYS A 486 -10.21 -38.46 40.05
C LYS A 486 -9.53 -39.01 41.31
N MET A 487 -10.30 -39.57 42.24
CA MET A 487 -9.73 -40.23 43.41
C MET A 487 -8.89 -41.43 42.98
N GLN A 488 -7.79 -41.65 43.70
CA GLN A 488 -6.90 -42.78 43.47
C GLN A 488 -7.67 -44.09 43.70
N GLU A 489 -7.69 -44.96 42.69
CA GLU A 489 -8.45 -46.23 42.70
C GLU A 489 -7.62 -47.42 43.24
N SER A 490 -6.35 -47.20 43.56
CA SER A 490 -5.45 -48.16 44.22
C SER A 490 -4.28 -47.48 44.92
#